data_AF-A0A350DF28-F1
#
_entry.id   AF-A0A350DF28-F1
#
_cell.length_a   1.000
_cell.length_b   1.000
_cell.length_c   1.000
_cell.angle_alpha   90.00
_cell.angle_beta   90.00
_cell.angle_gamma   90.00
#
_symmetry.space_group_name_H-M   'P 1'
#
loop_
_entity.id
_entity.type
_entity.pdbx_description
1 polymer ?
#
loop_
_entity_poly.entity_id
_entity_poly.type
_entity_poly.pdbx_seq_one_letter_code
_entity_poly.pdbx_strand_id
1 'polypeptide(L)'
;HPRYEFGRREQVLTELVDTVIQLVTKARELDVAVTIDAEEVDRLELSLEVFRAIYQSDAVKGWGHFGLVVQAYSKRALPVLHYINRLADEQGDEIPLRLVKGAYWDSEIKESQQLGIDGYPVYTRKACTDVAYLACAQFLLSDDTRGRIFPQFATHNAHTVTTILELANHDSRPFEFQRLHGMGEALYDAALERAPKGTYCRIYAPVGAHKDLLPYLVRRLLENGANSSFVHQIVDPDVPVESLCQHPIETLRQQKTFYNKRIPLPKDIYGPKRRNSRGVNLNIRSHYYPLMEKMATFMDKQYPTKPLLAFDVADDSANTHSVTSPFDRRQTVGSVQWTSKEQAAKALDAAWEAFPRWDATPVAERAAIVRRLGDLMEEHMAELMTLCSREGGKLLTDGVDEIKEAVDFCRYYAMRAEESFGEPIELPGPTGESNRLMMGGKGVFAAISPWNFPVAIFCGQIVAAAVAGNTVLAKPAEQTSIVAHRVIELLYEAGMPRDVVQLLPGDGPTVGSVLTSDPRITGVVFTGGTDTAQIINRALAARDNAPLPTLIAETGGM
;
A
#
# COMPACT_ATOMS: atom_id res chain seq x y z
N HIS A 1 19.38 -2.46 -13.58
CA HIS A 1 18.46 -1.57 -14.31
C HIS A 1 17.87 -0.57 -13.32
N PRO A 2 17.85 0.75 -13.61
CA PRO A 2 17.47 1.78 -12.64
C PRO A 2 15.97 1.78 -12.28
N ARG A 3 15.13 1.15 -13.11
CA ARG A 3 13.68 1.03 -12.88
C ARG A 3 13.22 -0.42 -12.98
N TYR A 4 13.73 -1.26 -12.07
CA TYR A 4 13.38 -2.68 -12.03
C TYR A 4 12.08 -2.90 -11.25
N GLU A 5 10.97 -2.63 -11.91
CA GLU A 5 9.62 -2.66 -11.34
C GLU A 5 8.58 -2.98 -12.42
N PHE A 6 7.41 -3.49 -12.02
CA PHE A 6 6.38 -3.97 -12.95
C PHE A 6 5.86 -2.86 -13.88
N GLY A 7 5.75 -1.62 -13.39
CA GLY A 7 5.34 -0.46 -14.20
C GLY A 7 6.27 -0.14 -15.38
N ARG A 8 7.50 -0.69 -15.40
CA ARG A 8 8.47 -0.56 -16.50
C ARG A 8 8.79 -1.91 -17.16
N ARG A 9 7.87 -2.87 -17.08
CA ARG A 9 8.07 -4.25 -17.56
C ARG A 9 8.64 -4.35 -18.97
N GLU A 10 8.13 -3.59 -19.94
CA GLU A 10 8.63 -3.64 -21.32
C GLU A 10 10.09 -3.19 -21.43
N GLN A 11 10.45 -2.06 -20.79
CA GLN A 11 11.83 -1.58 -20.73
C GLN A 11 12.75 -2.59 -20.04
N VAL A 12 12.30 -3.19 -18.94
CA VAL A 12 13.06 -4.23 -18.23
C VAL A 12 13.30 -5.44 -19.13
N LEU A 13 12.28 -5.94 -19.82
CA LEU A 13 12.41 -7.12 -20.69
C LEU A 13 13.24 -6.89 -21.94
N THR A 14 13.49 -5.62 -22.31
CA THR A 14 14.42 -5.26 -23.38
C THR A 14 15.80 -4.98 -22.78
N GLU A 15 15.94 -3.91 -22.01
CA GLU A 15 17.23 -3.37 -21.58
C GLU A 15 17.96 -4.24 -20.56
N LEU A 16 17.25 -4.77 -19.55
CA LEU A 16 17.88 -5.62 -18.52
C LEU A 16 18.22 -6.99 -19.08
N VAL A 17 17.31 -7.60 -19.84
CA VAL A 17 17.53 -8.90 -20.47
C VAL A 17 18.74 -8.84 -21.40
N ASP A 18 18.84 -7.83 -22.26
CA ASP A 18 19.99 -7.65 -23.16
C ASP A 18 21.30 -7.52 -22.39
N THR A 19 21.30 -6.75 -21.30
CA THR A 19 22.48 -6.59 -20.43
C THR A 19 22.90 -7.92 -19.81
N VAL A 20 21.94 -8.71 -19.30
CA VAL A 20 22.24 -9.99 -18.66
C VAL A 20 22.67 -11.05 -19.68
N ILE A 21 22.12 -11.04 -20.90
CA ILE A 21 22.57 -11.93 -21.99
C ILE A 21 24.05 -11.72 -22.31
N GLN A 22 24.55 -10.48 -22.30
CA GLN A 22 25.98 -10.21 -22.51
C GLN A 22 26.83 -10.81 -21.39
N LEU A 23 26.40 -10.67 -20.13
CA LEU A 23 27.08 -11.26 -18.97
C LEU A 23 27.09 -12.79 -19.03
N VAL A 24 25.95 -13.39 -19.37
CA VAL A 24 25.77 -14.83 -19.48
C VAL A 24 26.58 -15.43 -20.63
N THR A 25 26.60 -14.76 -21.79
CA THR A 25 27.47 -15.17 -22.92
C THR A 25 28.93 -15.20 -22.48
N LYS A 26 29.38 -14.15 -21.76
CA LYS A 26 30.76 -14.12 -21.28
C LYS A 26 31.06 -15.19 -20.24
N ALA A 27 30.11 -15.44 -19.35
CA ALA A 27 30.23 -16.46 -18.33
C ALA A 27 30.28 -17.87 -18.95
N ARG A 28 29.50 -18.13 -20.01
CA ARG A 28 29.53 -19.38 -20.77
C ARG A 28 30.85 -19.62 -21.49
N GLU A 29 31.45 -18.59 -22.09
CA GLU A 29 32.80 -18.67 -22.68
C GLU A 29 33.87 -19.08 -21.67
N LEU A 30 33.69 -18.69 -20.41
CA LEU A 30 34.63 -18.92 -19.31
C LEU A 30 34.25 -20.11 -18.43
N ASP A 31 33.15 -20.81 -18.75
CA ASP A 31 32.57 -21.89 -17.96
C ASP A 31 32.30 -21.52 -16.48
N VAL A 32 31.74 -20.33 -16.26
CA VAL A 32 31.40 -19.80 -14.93
C VAL A 32 29.89 -19.80 -14.74
N ALA A 33 29.40 -20.48 -13.71
CA ALA A 33 27.98 -20.48 -13.39
C ALA A 33 27.46 -19.08 -12.99
N VAL A 34 26.26 -18.76 -13.43
CA VAL A 34 25.56 -17.49 -13.13
C VAL A 34 24.26 -17.79 -12.40
N THR A 35 24.00 -17.08 -11.30
CA THR A 35 22.76 -17.22 -10.54
C THR A 35 22.10 -15.85 -10.40
N ILE A 36 20.82 -15.75 -10.76
CA ILE A 36 20.02 -14.54 -10.49
C ILE A 36 19.52 -14.59 -9.05
N ASP A 37 19.98 -13.66 -8.21
CA ASP A 37 19.55 -13.52 -6.83
C ASP A 37 18.08 -13.07 -6.74
N ALA A 38 17.39 -13.49 -5.68
CA ALA A 38 16.01 -13.10 -5.39
C ALA A 38 15.98 -11.90 -4.43
N GLU A 39 15.20 -10.89 -4.79
CA GLU A 39 15.10 -9.61 -4.07
C GLU A 39 13.77 -9.51 -3.29
N GLU A 40 13.11 -8.35 -3.31
CA GLU A 40 11.78 -8.14 -2.74
C GLU A 40 10.71 -8.96 -3.49
N VAL A 41 9.68 -9.38 -2.77
CA VAL A 41 8.56 -10.19 -3.25
C VAL A 41 7.81 -9.54 -4.41
N ASP A 42 7.74 -8.20 -4.42
CA ASP A 42 7.11 -7.42 -5.49
C ASP A 42 7.82 -7.57 -6.83
N ARG A 43 9.10 -7.94 -6.82
CA ARG A 43 9.87 -8.21 -8.05
C ARG A 43 9.79 -9.65 -8.50
N LEU A 44 9.26 -10.57 -7.70
CA LEU A 44 9.27 -12.02 -7.97
C LEU A 44 8.66 -12.36 -9.35
N GLU A 45 7.49 -11.80 -9.68
CA GLU A 45 6.84 -12.12 -10.95
C GLU A 45 7.64 -11.60 -12.15
N LEU A 46 8.12 -10.35 -12.06
CA LEU A 46 8.96 -9.76 -13.11
C LEU A 46 10.30 -10.47 -13.24
N SER A 47 10.91 -10.90 -12.13
CA SER A 47 12.17 -11.65 -12.14
C SER A 47 12.05 -13.00 -12.82
N LEU A 48 10.91 -13.68 -12.67
CA LEU A 48 10.64 -14.93 -13.36
C LEU A 48 10.45 -14.74 -14.87
N GLU A 49 9.94 -13.59 -15.31
CA GLU A 49 9.86 -13.25 -16.73
C GLU A 49 11.24 -12.96 -17.33
N VAL A 50 12.04 -12.15 -16.62
CA VAL A 50 13.44 -11.87 -16.99
C VAL A 50 14.24 -13.16 -17.05
N PHE A 51 14.14 -14.00 -16.01
CA PHE A 51 14.81 -15.30 -15.97
C PHE A 51 14.40 -16.18 -17.15
N ARG A 52 13.09 -16.32 -17.42
CA ARG A 52 12.60 -17.10 -18.56
C ARG A 52 13.13 -16.58 -19.88
N ALA A 53 13.08 -15.26 -20.12
CA ALA A 53 13.57 -14.66 -21.37
C ALA A 53 15.05 -14.95 -21.62
N ILE A 54 15.87 -14.90 -20.56
CA ILE A 54 17.31 -15.20 -20.65
C ILE A 54 17.54 -16.71 -20.79
N TYR A 55 16.86 -17.53 -19.98
CA TYR A 55 17.02 -18.99 -19.98
C TYR A 55 16.67 -19.61 -21.33
N GLN A 56 15.62 -19.12 -21.99
CA GLN A 56 15.17 -19.56 -23.31
C GLN A 56 15.94 -18.93 -24.49
N SER A 57 16.93 -18.08 -24.21
CA SER A 57 17.80 -17.52 -25.24
C SER A 57 18.87 -18.53 -25.68
N ASP A 58 19.41 -18.35 -26.89
CA ASP A 58 20.48 -19.21 -27.40
C ASP A 58 21.78 -19.08 -26.60
N ALA A 59 21.93 -18.00 -25.82
CA ALA A 59 23.06 -17.83 -24.90
C ALA A 59 23.06 -18.87 -23.77
N VAL A 60 21.89 -19.38 -23.35
CA VAL A 60 21.75 -20.31 -22.21
C VAL A 60 21.41 -21.74 -22.61
N LYS A 61 20.68 -21.97 -23.71
CA LYS A 61 20.28 -23.32 -24.12
C LYS A 61 21.46 -24.30 -24.17
N GLY A 62 21.27 -25.47 -23.55
CA GLY A 62 22.26 -26.53 -23.44
C GLY A 62 23.42 -26.24 -22.49
N TRP A 63 23.41 -25.14 -21.73
CA TRP A 63 24.55 -24.75 -20.89
C TRP A 63 24.52 -25.36 -19.47
N GLY A 64 23.35 -25.47 -18.84
CA GLY A 64 23.20 -26.10 -17.51
C GLY A 64 23.79 -25.33 -16.31
N HIS A 65 24.33 -24.12 -16.53
CA HIS A 65 24.99 -23.32 -15.49
C HIS A 65 24.34 -21.95 -15.22
N PHE A 66 23.15 -21.71 -15.78
CA PHE A 66 22.34 -20.51 -15.50
C PHE A 66 21.20 -20.84 -14.54
N GLY A 67 21.25 -20.27 -13.35
CA GLY A 67 20.36 -20.58 -12.23
C GLY A 67 19.66 -19.37 -11.62
N LEU A 68 18.81 -19.64 -10.64
CA LEU A 68 18.12 -18.60 -9.86
C LEU A 68 17.90 -18.99 -8.41
N VAL A 69 17.57 -17.99 -7.60
CA VAL A 69 17.24 -18.15 -6.18
C VAL A 69 15.73 -18.19 -5.96
N VAL A 70 15.27 -19.04 -5.04
CA VAL A 70 13.88 -19.07 -4.54
C VAL A 70 13.88 -18.94 -3.02
N GLN A 71 13.00 -18.07 -2.50
CA GLN A 71 12.93 -17.73 -1.08
C GLN A 71 11.78 -18.48 -0.38
N ALA A 72 12.10 -19.44 0.48
CA ALA A 72 11.13 -20.31 1.17
C ALA A 72 10.22 -19.58 2.19
N TYR A 73 10.59 -18.39 2.65
CA TYR A 73 9.75 -17.57 3.51
C TYR A 73 8.50 -17.00 2.81
N SER A 74 8.48 -17.06 1.47
CA SER A 74 7.41 -16.56 0.62
C SER A 74 6.37 -17.64 0.50
N LYS A 75 5.10 -17.27 0.65
CA LYS A 75 3.97 -18.20 0.48
C LYS A 75 3.86 -18.72 -0.95
N ARG A 76 4.56 -18.10 -1.91
CA ARG A 76 4.61 -18.50 -3.32
C ARG A 76 5.79 -19.41 -3.68
N ALA A 77 6.67 -19.75 -2.73
CA ALA A 77 7.89 -20.51 -3.01
C ALA A 77 7.63 -21.83 -3.75
N LEU A 78 6.76 -22.70 -3.21
CA LEU A 78 6.49 -24.00 -3.83
C LEU A 78 5.82 -23.88 -5.22
N PRO A 79 4.78 -23.05 -5.44
CA PRO A 79 4.27 -22.76 -6.78
C PRO A 79 5.35 -22.28 -7.77
N VAL A 80 6.29 -21.44 -7.32
CA VAL A 80 7.42 -20.98 -8.14
C VAL A 80 8.35 -22.14 -8.50
N LEU A 81 8.62 -23.07 -7.58
CA LEU A 81 9.41 -24.27 -7.89
C LEU A 81 8.74 -25.15 -8.94
N HIS A 82 7.42 -25.34 -8.89
CA HIS A 82 6.69 -26.05 -9.94
C HIS A 82 6.77 -25.34 -11.30
N TYR A 83 6.65 -24.02 -11.32
CA TYR A 83 6.82 -23.23 -12.55
C TYR A 83 8.22 -23.39 -13.14
N ILE A 84 9.27 -23.29 -12.32
CA ILE A 84 10.66 -23.46 -12.77
C ILE A 84 10.91 -24.90 -13.25
N ASN A 85 10.37 -25.90 -12.56
CA ASN A 85 10.49 -27.30 -12.97
C ASN A 85 9.87 -27.55 -14.34
N ARG A 86 8.70 -26.94 -14.60
CA ARG A 86 8.04 -26.99 -15.90
C ARG A 86 8.85 -26.26 -16.98
N LEU A 87 9.43 -25.11 -16.65
CA LEU A 87 10.28 -24.36 -17.58
C LEU A 87 11.53 -25.16 -17.98
N ALA A 88 12.17 -25.85 -17.04
CA ALA A 88 13.29 -26.74 -17.30
C ALA A 88 12.88 -27.91 -18.21
N ASP A 89 11.73 -28.54 -17.92
CA ASP A 89 11.18 -29.63 -18.73
C ASP A 89 10.89 -29.21 -20.18
N GLU A 90 10.34 -28.01 -20.39
CA GLU A 90 10.06 -27.48 -21.73
C GLU A 90 11.33 -27.22 -22.55
N GLN A 91 12.41 -26.78 -21.90
CA GLN A 91 13.67 -26.49 -22.57
C GLN A 91 14.55 -27.73 -22.75
N GLY A 92 14.48 -28.68 -21.82
CA GLY A 92 15.32 -29.88 -21.79
C GLY A 92 16.68 -29.70 -21.12
N ASP A 93 16.88 -28.62 -20.36
CA ASP A 93 18.13 -28.36 -19.62
C ASP A 93 17.88 -28.39 -18.10
N GLU A 94 18.91 -28.77 -17.31
CA GLU A 94 18.85 -28.70 -15.85
C GLU A 94 19.13 -27.27 -15.35
N ILE A 95 18.30 -26.76 -14.44
CA ILE A 95 18.44 -25.43 -13.82
C ILE A 95 19.10 -25.57 -12.44
N PRO A 96 20.28 -24.97 -12.19
CA PRO A 96 20.80 -24.80 -10.84
C PRO A 96 19.88 -23.89 -10.01
N LEU A 97 19.30 -24.40 -8.94
CA LEU A 97 18.33 -23.66 -8.13
C LEU A 97 18.79 -23.51 -6.69
N ARG A 98 19.01 -22.27 -6.27
CA ARG A 98 19.37 -21.94 -4.89
C ARG A 98 18.11 -21.74 -4.04
N LEU A 99 17.89 -22.63 -3.08
CA LEU A 99 16.86 -22.47 -2.08
C LEU A 99 17.41 -21.74 -0.85
N VAL A 100 16.88 -20.54 -0.56
CA VAL A 100 17.17 -19.75 0.64
C VAL A 100 15.92 -19.63 1.51
N LYS A 101 16.05 -19.15 2.76
CA LYS A 101 14.88 -18.72 3.54
C LYS A 101 14.32 -17.40 2.99
N GLY A 102 15.13 -16.34 3.03
CA GLY A 102 14.77 -14.99 2.58
C GLY A 102 15.47 -13.92 3.40
N ALA A 103 15.64 -12.72 2.84
CA ALA A 103 16.51 -11.67 3.38
C ALA A 103 15.80 -10.32 3.64
N TYR A 104 14.50 -10.22 3.33
CA TYR A 104 13.76 -8.96 3.32
C TYR A 104 12.53 -8.98 4.26
N TRP A 105 12.48 -9.91 5.21
CA TRP A 105 11.23 -10.24 5.92
C TRP A 105 10.56 -9.04 6.60
N ASP A 106 11.33 -8.19 7.28
CA ASP A 106 10.83 -6.99 7.96
C ASP A 106 10.34 -5.92 6.98
N SER A 107 11.04 -5.69 5.88
CA SER A 107 10.58 -4.85 4.77
C SER A 107 9.25 -5.35 4.22
N GLU A 108 9.11 -6.66 3.97
CA GLU A 108 7.87 -7.25 3.46
C GLU A 108 6.67 -7.05 4.42
N ILE A 109 6.91 -7.14 5.74
CA ILE A 109 5.88 -6.82 6.74
C ILE A 109 5.52 -5.34 6.69
N LYS A 110 6.52 -4.44 6.70
CA LYS A 110 6.33 -2.99 6.69
C LYS A 110 5.58 -2.54 5.43
N GLU A 111 6.03 -2.95 4.26
CA GLU A 111 5.45 -2.55 2.98
C GLU A 111 4.01 -3.05 2.86
N SER A 112 3.73 -4.30 3.26
CA SER A 112 2.36 -4.81 3.28
C SER A 112 1.44 -3.98 4.19
N GLN A 113 1.94 -3.54 5.36
CA GLN A 113 1.20 -2.67 6.29
C GLN A 113 0.95 -1.28 5.71
N GLN A 114 1.98 -0.66 5.12
CA GLN A 114 1.88 0.65 4.47
C GLN A 114 0.93 0.63 3.28
N LEU A 115 1.00 -0.42 2.45
CA LEU A 115 0.14 -0.59 1.29
C LEU A 115 -1.32 -0.85 1.69
N GLY A 116 -1.59 -1.44 2.85
CA GLY A 116 -2.96 -1.76 3.29
C GLY A 116 -3.56 -2.95 2.54
N ILE A 117 -2.74 -3.92 2.12
CA ILE A 117 -3.19 -5.14 1.44
C ILE A 117 -3.75 -6.19 2.41
N ASP A 118 -4.46 -7.20 1.90
CA ASP A 118 -5.21 -8.14 2.76
C ASP A 118 -4.35 -9.02 3.68
N GLY A 119 -3.05 -9.17 3.38
CA GLY A 119 -2.13 -9.91 4.23
C GLY A 119 -0.70 -9.88 3.74
N TYR A 120 0.15 -10.67 4.40
CA TYR A 120 1.58 -10.72 4.12
C TYR A 120 1.92 -11.74 3.04
N PRO A 121 2.82 -11.43 2.09
CA PRO A 121 3.30 -12.40 1.12
C PRO A 121 4.28 -13.41 1.72
N VAL A 122 4.81 -13.11 2.90
CA VAL A 122 5.73 -13.97 3.67
C VAL A 122 5.05 -14.58 4.89
N TYR A 123 5.61 -15.66 5.43
CA TYR A 123 5.18 -16.22 6.70
C TYR A 123 5.56 -15.30 7.87
N THR A 124 4.68 -15.14 8.86
CA THR A 124 4.90 -14.24 10.01
C THR A 124 5.52 -14.94 11.24
N ARG A 125 5.72 -16.26 11.16
CA ARG A 125 6.44 -17.06 12.15
C ARG A 125 7.63 -17.74 11.50
N LYS A 126 8.79 -17.67 12.16
CA LYS A 126 10.02 -18.31 11.70
C LYS A 126 9.86 -19.82 11.48
N ALA A 127 9.18 -20.52 12.37
CA ALA A 127 8.93 -21.97 12.22
C ALA A 127 8.10 -22.32 10.97
N CYS A 128 7.20 -21.44 10.52
CA CYS A 128 6.48 -21.63 9.25
C CYS A 128 7.43 -21.54 8.05
N THR A 129 8.37 -20.60 8.06
CA THR A 129 9.44 -20.52 7.05
C THR A 129 10.32 -21.76 7.06
N ASP A 130 10.66 -22.31 8.23
CA ASP A 130 11.45 -23.54 8.31
C ASP A 130 10.70 -24.73 7.71
N VAL A 131 9.41 -24.92 8.04
CA VAL A 131 8.58 -25.97 7.44
C VAL A 131 8.46 -25.78 5.93
N ALA A 132 8.23 -24.56 5.47
CA ALA A 132 8.16 -24.26 4.04
C ALA A 132 9.49 -24.57 3.32
N TYR A 133 10.63 -24.27 3.95
CA TYR A 133 11.95 -24.64 3.42
C TYR A 133 12.09 -26.16 3.29
N LEU A 134 11.73 -26.93 4.31
CA LEU A 134 11.81 -28.39 4.27
C LEU A 134 10.88 -29.00 3.22
N ALA A 135 9.66 -28.47 3.07
CA ALA A 135 8.73 -28.91 2.03
C ALA A 135 9.27 -28.62 0.62
N CYS A 136 9.83 -27.42 0.41
CA CYS A 136 10.52 -27.07 -0.83
C CYS A 136 11.74 -27.97 -1.09
N ALA A 137 12.53 -28.29 -0.06
CA ALA A 137 13.69 -29.17 -0.19
C ALA A 137 13.29 -30.60 -0.54
N GLN A 138 12.23 -31.12 0.08
CA GLN A 138 11.67 -32.43 -0.26
C GLN A 138 11.21 -32.48 -1.73
N PHE A 139 10.52 -31.44 -2.22
CA PHE A 139 10.15 -31.35 -3.64
C PHE A 139 11.39 -31.33 -4.55
N LEU A 140 12.41 -30.54 -4.21
CA LEU A 140 13.65 -30.44 -4.99
C LEU A 140 14.46 -31.75 -5.02
N LEU A 141 14.39 -32.56 -3.97
CA LEU A 141 15.08 -33.86 -3.91
C LEU A 141 14.28 -35.00 -4.55
N SER A 142 12.97 -34.82 -4.75
CA SER A 142 12.10 -35.84 -5.35
C SER A 142 12.44 -36.16 -6.80
N ASP A 143 11.95 -37.30 -7.29
CA ASP A 143 12.14 -37.71 -8.69
C ASP A 143 11.44 -36.79 -9.69
N ASP A 144 10.46 -35.99 -9.27
CA ASP A 144 9.72 -35.06 -10.15
C ASP A 144 10.61 -33.95 -10.74
N THR A 145 11.73 -33.64 -10.11
CA THR A 145 12.68 -32.60 -10.53
C THR A 145 13.97 -33.18 -11.12
N ARG A 146 14.08 -34.52 -11.19
CA ARG A 146 15.30 -35.20 -11.65
C ARG A 146 15.61 -34.87 -13.11
N GLY A 147 16.83 -34.39 -13.35
CA GLY A 147 17.28 -33.94 -14.68
C GLY A 147 16.75 -32.57 -15.10
N ARG A 148 15.95 -31.91 -14.25
CA ARG A 148 15.33 -30.60 -14.51
C ARG A 148 15.84 -29.52 -13.57
N ILE A 149 16.07 -29.84 -12.30
CA ILE A 149 16.57 -28.87 -11.31
C ILE A 149 17.72 -29.45 -10.51
N PHE A 150 18.90 -28.83 -10.55
CA PHE A 150 20.02 -29.14 -9.66
C PHE A 150 19.85 -28.38 -8.33
N PRO A 151 19.58 -29.05 -7.19
CA PRO A 151 19.28 -28.37 -5.93
C PRO A 151 20.53 -27.78 -5.27
N GLN A 152 20.45 -26.52 -4.83
CA GLN A 152 21.50 -25.84 -4.07
C GLN A 152 20.92 -25.30 -2.76
N PHE A 153 21.24 -25.92 -1.62
CA PHE A 153 20.63 -25.60 -0.33
C PHE A 153 21.47 -24.58 0.46
N ALA A 154 21.01 -23.32 0.48
CA ALA A 154 21.65 -22.24 1.21
C ALA A 154 21.04 -22.05 2.60
N THR A 155 21.77 -22.44 3.65
CA THR A 155 21.31 -22.34 5.05
C THR A 155 22.48 -22.39 6.04
N HIS A 156 22.30 -21.83 7.23
CA HIS A 156 23.20 -22.01 8.38
C HIS A 156 22.55 -22.75 9.55
N ASN A 157 21.34 -23.27 9.34
CA ASN A 157 20.60 -23.98 10.37
C ASN A 157 20.95 -25.46 10.34
N ALA A 158 21.61 -25.95 11.39
CA ALA A 158 22.10 -27.34 11.45
C ALA A 158 20.97 -28.38 11.41
N HIS A 159 19.80 -28.08 11.99
CA HIS A 159 18.63 -28.95 11.88
C HIS A 159 18.19 -29.06 10.42
N THR A 160 18.10 -27.94 9.69
CA THR A 160 17.76 -27.94 8.26
C THR A 160 18.78 -28.76 7.44
N VAL A 161 20.08 -28.54 7.67
CA VAL A 161 21.15 -29.31 6.99
C VAL A 161 21.01 -30.81 7.25
N THR A 162 20.85 -31.20 8.51
CA THR A 162 20.73 -32.62 8.89
C THR A 162 19.48 -33.27 8.30
N THR A 163 18.36 -32.54 8.26
CA THR A 163 17.12 -33.04 7.64
C THR A 163 17.31 -33.28 6.14
N ILE A 164 17.99 -32.38 5.44
CA ILE A 164 18.30 -32.52 4.00
C ILE A 164 19.21 -33.72 3.76
N LEU A 165 20.24 -33.90 4.60
CA LEU A 165 21.13 -35.06 4.51
C LEU A 165 20.36 -36.37 4.67
N GLU A 166 19.42 -36.45 5.62
CA GLU A 166 18.59 -37.63 5.80
C GLU A 166 17.70 -37.89 4.58
N LEU A 167 17.02 -36.86 4.06
CA LEU A 167 16.19 -36.96 2.86
C LEU A 167 17.01 -37.41 1.63
N ALA A 168 18.18 -36.83 1.43
CA ALA A 168 19.03 -37.12 0.28
C ALA A 168 19.84 -38.43 0.42
N ASN A 169 19.96 -38.99 1.62
CA ASN A 169 20.55 -40.32 1.79
C ASN A 169 19.57 -41.44 1.39
N HIS A 170 18.26 -41.16 1.40
CA HIS A 170 17.25 -42.08 0.87
C HIS A 170 17.23 -42.09 -0.66
N ASP A 171 17.34 -40.93 -1.27
CA ASP A 171 17.26 -40.75 -2.72
C ASP A 171 18.62 -40.35 -3.26
N SER A 172 19.30 -41.18 -4.06
CA SER A 172 20.66 -40.90 -4.60
C SER A 172 20.67 -39.73 -5.61
N ARG A 173 20.32 -38.53 -5.14
CA ARG A 173 20.13 -37.28 -5.88
C ARG A 173 21.37 -36.40 -5.65
N PRO A 174 22.06 -35.95 -6.72
CA PRO A 174 23.11 -34.94 -6.58
C PRO A 174 22.54 -33.60 -6.14
N PHE A 175 23.21 -32.93 -5.21
CA PHE A 175 22.91 -31.58 -4.75
C PHE A 175 24.16 -30.92 -4.17
N GLU A 176 24.12 -29.61 -3.96
CA GLU A 176 25.13 -28.88 -3.19
C GLU A 176 24.51 -28.16 -1.98
N PHE A 177 25.34 -27.88 -0.99
CA PHE A 177 25.04 -26.87 0.02
C PHE A 177 25.66 -25.53 -0.34
N GLN A 178 25.17 -24.46 0.28
CA GLN A 178 25.80 -23.15 0.20
C GLN A 178 25.84 -22.44 1.54
N ARG A 179 26.92 -21.70 1.76
CA ARG A 179 27.13 -20.86 2.95
C ARG A 179 27.69 -19.50 2.60
N LEU A 180 27.56 -18.56 3.51
CA LEU A 180 28.20 -17.26 3.42
C LEU A 180 29.66 -17.33 3.86
N HIS A 181 30.51 -16.55 3.21
CA HIS A 181 31.88 -16.34 3.67
C HIS A 181 31.89 -15.78 5.10
N GLY A 182 32.80 -16.29 5.93
CA GLY A 182 32.91 -15.94 7.35
C GLY A 182 31.85 -16.55 8.27
N MET A 183 30.95 -17.40 7.77
CA MET A 183 29.89 -18.03 8.58
C MET A 183 29.71 -19.52 8.24
N GLY A 184 29.42 -20.33 9.26
CA GLY A 184 29.02 -21.74 9.11
C GLY A 184 30.11 -22.71 8.69
N GLU A 185 31.40 -22.36 8.80
CA GLU A 185 32.52 -23.25 8.43
C GLU A 185 32.48 -24.57 9.21
N ALA A 186 32.53 -24.50 10.54
CA ALA A 186 32.48 -25.70 11.40
C ALA A 186 31.23 -26.57 11.17
N LEU A 187 30.08 -25.96 10.83
CA LEU A 187 28.86 -26.70 10.50
C LEU A 187 29.05 -27.54 9.23
N TYR A 188 29.62 -26.94 8.19
CA TYR A 188 29.74 -27.60 6.89
C TYR A 188 30.92 -28.57 6.83
N ASP A 189 31.99 -28.33 7.58
CA ASP A 189 33.05 -29.32 7.76
C ASP A 189 32.48 -30.62 8.32
N ALA A 190 31.67 -30.53 9.38
CA ALA A 190 31.00 -31.71 9.98
C ALA A 190 29.89 -32.30 9.09
N ALA A 191 29.13 -31.46 8.36
CA ALA A 191 28.02 -31.94 7.53
C ALA A 191 28.51 -32.69 6.28
N LEU A 192 29.60 -32.25 5.67
CA LEU A 192 30.14 -32.87 4.44
C LEU A 192 30.76 -34.24 4.68
N GLU A 193 31.25 -34.53 5.88
CA GLU A 193 31.70 -35.89 6.26
C GLU A 193 30.57 -36.92 6.21
N ARG A 194 29.31 -36.47 6.39
CA ARG A 194 28.11 -37.30 6.42
C ARG A 194 27.31 -37.24 5.11
N ALA A 195 27.72 -36.42 4.17
CA ALA A 195 26.98 -36.18 2.93
C ALA A 195 27.24 -37.28 1.90
N PRO A 196 26.30 -37.51 0.95
CA PRO A 196 26.54 -38.36 -0.20
C PRO A 196 27.84 -37.99 -0.93
N LYS A 197 28.51 -39.00 -1.48
CA LYS A 197 29.77 -38.78 -2.21
C LYS A 197 29.53 -37.80 -3.38
N GLY A 198 30.34 -36.74 -3.43
CA GLY A 198 30.24 -35.70 -4.46
C GLY A 198 29.41 -34.49 -4.04
N THR A 199 28.77 -34.49 -2.87
CA THR A 199 28.20 -33.27 -2.28
C THR A 199 29.32 -32.31 -1.87
N TYR A 200 29.13 -31.03 -2.16
CA TYR A 200 30.06 -29.96 -1.79
C TYR A 200 29.30 -28.75 -1.25
N CYS A 201 30.03 -27.85 -0.58
CA CYS A 201 29.47 -26.58 -0.09
C CYS A 201 30.10 -25.39 -0.84
N ARG A 202 29.30 -24.66 -1.61
CA ARG A 202 29.73 -23.42 -2.28
C ARG A 202 29.71 -22.25 -1.29
N ILE A 203 30.73 -21.40 -1.35
CA ILE A 203 30.82 -20.21 -0.50
C ILE A 203 30.36 -18.99 -1.31
N TYR A 204 29.31 -18.33 -0.83
CA TYR A 204 28.90 -17.02 -1.33
C TYR A 204 29.81 -15.96 -0.68
N ALA A 205 30.69 -15.39 -1.48
CA ALA A 205 31.67 -14.39 -1.05
C ALA A 205 31.30 -13.00 -1.60
N PRO A 206 30.83 -12.07 -0.76
CA PRO A 206 30.61 -10.69 -1.18
C PRO A 206 31.91 -10.04 -1.65
N VAL A 207 31.91 -9.43 -2.84
CA VAL A 207 33.05 -8.69 -3.40
C VAL A 207 32.57 -7.32 -3.85
N GLY A 208 33.22 -6.26 -3.38
CA GLY A 208 32.86 -4.89 -3.72
C GLY A 208 33.72 -3.87 -3.00
N ALA A 209 33.62 -2.61 -3.41
CA ALA A 209 34.25 -1.51 -2.68
C ALA A 209 33.55 -1.31 -1.31
N HIS A 210 34.27 -0.78 -0.32
CA HIS A 210 33.70 -0.56 1.02
C HIS A 210 32.36 0.18 1.03
N LYS A 211 32.21 1.21 0.18
CA LYS A 211 30.96 1.99 0.07
C LYS A 211 29.74 1.14 -0.34
N ASP A 212 29.95 0.12 -1.16
CA ASP A 212 28.89 -0.71 -1.74
C ASP A 212 28.56 -1.89 -0.79
N LEU A 213 29.50 -2.26 0.07
CA LEU A 213 29.31 -3.31 1.09
C LEU A 213 28.60 -2.83 2.35
N LEU A 214 28.59 -1.52 2.65
CA LEU A 214 27.97 -0.99 3.88
C LEU A 214 26.45 -1.25 3.96
N PRO A 215 25.63 -0.93 2.94
CA PRO A 215 24.20 -1.25 2.96
C PRO A 215 23.95 -2.76 3.05
N TYR A 216 24.79 -3.53 2.37
CA TYR A 216 24.75 -4.99 2.36
C TYR A 216 25.08 -5.59 3.74
N LEU A 217 26.02 -4.99 4.47
CA LEU A 217 26.45 -5.42 5.79
C LEU A 217 25.32 -5.29 6.80
N VAL A 218 24.54 -4.20 6.78
CA VAL A 218 23.40 -4.01 7.69
C VAL A 218 22.39 -5.15 7.52
N ARG A 219 22.01 -5.46 6.27
CA ARG A 219 21.11 -6.58 5.99
C ARG A 219 21.71 -7.91 6.47
N ARG A 220 23.00 -8.12 6.23
CA ARG A 220 23.70 -9.34 6.64
C ARG A 220 23.74 -9.53 8.16
N LEU A 221 23.91 -8.45 8.90
CA LEU A 221 23.85 -8.43 10.36
C LEU A 221 22.45 -8.76 10.86
N LEU A 222 21.40 -8.24 10.22
CA LEU A 222 20.01 -8.56 10.59
C LEU A 222 19.66 -10.03 10.32
N GLU A 223 20.09 -10.58 9.17
CA GLU A 223 19.81 -11.97 8.80
C GLU A 223 20.31 -12.99 9.84
N ASN A 224 21.50 -12.75 10.40
CA ASN A 224 22.14 -13.71 11.30
C ASN A 224 22.14 -13.29 12.78
N GLY A 225 21.91 -12.01 13.06
CA GLY A 225 21.93 -11.42 14.40
C GLY A 225 20.55 -11.28 15.05
N ALA A 226 19.45 -11.55 14.34
CA ALA A 226 18.13 -11.55 14.96
C ALA A 226 18.00 -12.64 16.05
N ASN A 227 17.25 -12.37 17.13
CA ASN A 227 17.06 -13.33 18.24
C ASN A 227 16.50 -14.71 17.82
N SER A 228 15.82 -14.77 16.67
CA SER A 228 15.29 -16.02 16.09
C SER A 228 16.27 -16.72 15.12
N SER A 229 17.44 -16.14 14.87
CA SER A 229 18.50 -16.72 14.04
C SER A 229 19.13 -17.91 14.75
N PHE A 230 19.35 -18.99 14.01
CA PHE A 230 20.06 -20.15 14.53
C PHE A 230 21.50 -19.81 14.92
N VAL A 231 22.17 -18.95 14.14
CA VAL A 231 23.56 -18.54 14.40
C VAL A 231 23.66 -17.73 15.69
N HIS A 232 22.66 -16.90 16.00
CA HIS A 232 22.60 -16.19 17.28
C HIS A 232 22.37 -17.17 18.44
N GLN A 233 21.45 -18.13 18.28
CA GLN A 233 21.09 -19.05 19.35
C GLN A 233 22.17 -20.09 19.67
N ILE A 234 22.97 -20.54 18.69
CA ILE A 234 24.02 -21.54 18.93
C ILE A 234 25.23 -20.98 19.69
N VAL A 235 25.47 -19.66 19.62
CA VAL A 235 26.55 -19.00 20.36
C VAL A 235 26.10 -18.48 21.72
N ASP A 236 24.79 -18.56 22.01
CA ASP A 236 24.19 -18.13 23.27
C ASP A 236 24.29 -19.27 24.30
N PRO A 237 25.09 -19.12 25.38
CA PRO A 237 25.27 -20.17 26.38
C PRO A 237 23.99 -20.47 27.17
N ASP A 238 22.99 -19.59 27.15
CA ASP A 238 21.72 -19.78 27.85
C ASP A 238 20.70 -20.62 27.05
N VAL A 239 21.01 -20.96 25.78
CA VAL A 239 20.14 -21.77 24.91
C VAL A 239 20.55 -23.24 24.95
N PRO A 240 19.71 -24.16 25.48
CA PRO A 240 20.01 -25.59 25.49
C PRO A 240 20.08 -26.15 24.07
N VAL A 241 21.06 -27.00 23.79
CA VAL A 241 21.26 -27.63 22.47
C VAL A 241 20.02 -28.41 22.04
N GLU A 242 19.33 -29.07 22.98
CA GLU A 242 18.11 -29.84 22.70
C GLU A 242 17.00 -28.97 22.09
N SER A 243 16.94 -27.69 22.45
CA SER A 243 15.97 -26.74 21.89
C SER A 243 16.24 -26.42 20.42
N LEU A 244 17.51 -26.46 20.00
CA LEU A 244 17.93 -26.25 18.61
C LEU A 244 17.64 -27.46 17.71
N CYS A 245 17.45 -28.63 18.32
CA CYS A 245 17.12 -29.88 17.64
C CYS A 245 15.61 -30.10 17.48
N GLN A 246 14.76 -29.21 18.01
CA GLN A 246 13.31 -29.38 17.91
C GLN A 246 12.84 -29.22 16.45
N HIS A 247 12.09 -30.20 15.95
CA HIS A 247 11.52 -30.14 14.61
C HIS A 247 10.49 -29.00 14.50
N PRO A 248 10.55 -28.14 13.46
CA PRO A 248 9.71 -26.94 13.39
C PRO A 248 8.20 -27.23 13.34
N ILE A 249 7.78 -28.42 12.86
CA ILE A 249 6.38 -28.87 12.94
C ILE A 249 5.93 -29.03 14.40
N GLU A 250 6.77 -29.58 15.28
CA GLU A 250 6.41 -29.72 16.71
C GLU A 250 6.26 -28.36 17.37
N THR A 251 7.16 -27.42 17.06
CA THR A 251 7.05 -26.02 17.50
C THR A 251 5.73 -25.40 17.02
N LEU A 252 5.29 -25.68 15.80
CA LEU A 252 4.02 -25.17 15.27
C LEU A 252 2.79 -25.85 15.87
N ARG A 253 2.84 -27.15 16.17
CA ARG A 253 1.74 -27.89 16.83
C ARG A 253 1.39 -27.33 18.21
N GLN A 254 2.38 -26.73 18.89
CA GLN A 254 2.17 -26.04 20.17
C GLN A 254 1.46 -24.68 20.02
N GLN A 255 1.34 -24.15 18.80
CA GLN A 255 0.71 -22.85 18.56
C GLN A 255 -0.77 -23.02 18.21
N LYS A 256 -1.63 -22.19 18.80
CA LYS A 256 -3.06 -22.12 18.44
C LYS A 256 -3.29 -21.64 17.00
N THR A 257 -2.36 -20.87 16.44
CA THR A 257 -2.45 -20.30 15.08
C THR A 257 -1.09 -20.28 14.41
N PHE A 258 -1.05 -20.55 13.11
CA PHE A 258 0.19 -20.55 12.32
C PHE A 258 0.71 -19.14 11.96
N TYR A 259 -0.15 -18.11 12.02
CA TYR A 259 0.30 -16.72 11.93
C TYR A 259 0.64 -16.15 13.31
N ASN A 260 1.52 -15.14 13.33
CA ASN A 260 1.94 -14.44 14.53
C ASN A 260 0.93 -13.35 14.92
N LYS A 261 0.25 -13.51 16.06
CA LYS A 261 -0.76 -12.55 16.55
C LYS A 261 -0.19 -11.21 17.02
N ARG A 262 1.12 -11.12 17.25
CA ARG A 262 1.79 -9.86 17.62
C ARG A 262 2.04 -8.95 16.41
N ILE A 263 1.87 -9.49 15.20
CA ILE A 263 1.98 -8.75 13.96
C ILE A 263 0.53 -8.58 13.45
N PRO A 264 -0.12 -7.42 13.69
CA PRO A 264 -1.48 -7.19 13.23
C PRO A 264 -1.52 -7.29 11.70
N LEU A 265 -2.66 -7.65 11.10
CA LEU A 265 -2.80 -7.55 9.65
C LEU A 265 -2.78 -6.07 9.20
N PRO A 266 -2.45 -5.77 7.94
CA PRO A 266 -2.44 -4.37 7.45
C PRO A 266 -3.73 -3.60 7.72
N LYS A 267 -4.90 -4.26 7.63
CA LYS A 267 -6.21 -3.68 7.95
C LYS A 267 -6.40 -3.33 9.44
N ASP A 268 -5.63 -3.95 10.33
CA ASP A 268 -5.80 -3.90 11.80
C ASP A 268 -4.65 -3.14 12.50
N ILE A 269 -3.78 -2.44 11.77
CA ILE A 269 -2.57 -1.80 12.34
C ILE A 269 -2.86 -0.72 13.39
N TYR A 270 -4.06 -0.13 13.37
CA TYR A 270 -4.49 0.87 14.35
C TYR A 270 -5.29 0.26 15.53
N GLY A 271 -5.30 -1.06 15.64
CA GLY A 271 -5.99 -1.79 16.70
C GLY A 271 -7.51 -1.68 16.62
N PRO A 272 -8.23 -1.83 17.75
CA PRO A 272 -9.69 -1.87 17.75
C PRO A 272 -10.35 -0.51 17.51
N LYS A 273 -9.58 0.59 17.58
CA LYS A 273 -10.13 1.95 17.51
C LYS A 273 -10.59 2.33 16.10
N ARG A 274 -9.84 1.91 15.08
CA ARG A 274 -10.21 2.11 13.67
C ARG A 274 -9.55 1.07 12.78
N ARG A 275 -10.21 0.75 11.68
CA ARG A 275 -9.64 -0.04 10.59
C ARG A 275 -8.75 0.85 9.71
N ASN A 276 -7.66 0.30 9.18
CA ASN A 276 -6.83 0.94 8.16
C ASN A 276 -7.52 0.90 6.79
N SER A 277 -7.22 1.86 5.92
CA SER A 277 -7.65 1.85 4.51
C SER A 277 -7.11 0.64 3.75
N ARG A 278 -7.90 0.12 2.81
CA ARG A 278 -7.49 -0.95 1.88
C ARG A 278 -6.75 -0.34 0.70
N GLY A 279 -5.61 -0.92 0.31
CA GLY A 279 -4.90 -0.55 -0.91
C GLY A 279 -4.83 -1.66 -1.95
N VAL A 280 -4.09 -1.39 -3.03
CA VAL A 280 -3.82 -2.31 -4.13
C VAL A 280 -2.33 -2.31 -4.40
N ASN A 281 -1.70 -3.49 -4.40
CA ASN A 281 -0.31 -3.61 -4.81
C ASN A 281 -0.23 -3.72 -6.34
N LEU A 282 0.21 -2.65 -7.00
CA LEU A 282 0.27 -2.56 -8.47
C LEU A 282 1.41 -3.40 -9.07
N ASN A 283 2.35 -3.92 -8.27
CA ASN A 283 3.42 -4.82 -8.74
C ASN A 283 2.97 -6.28 -8.83
N ILE A 284 1.82 -6.62 -8.24
CA ILE A 284 1.30 -7.99 -8.20
C ILE A 284 0.14 -8.12 -9.17
N ARG A 285 0.28 -9.00 -10.17
CA ARG A 285 -0.70 -9.13 -11.26
C ARG A 285 -2.11 -9.46 -10.79
N SER A 286 -2.23 -10.32 -9.78
CA SER A 286 -3.54 -10.71 -9.22
C SER A 286 -4.26 -9.56 -8.52
N HIS A 287 -3.56 -8.46 -8.22
CA HIS A 287 -4.15 -7.24 -7.66
C HIS A 287 -4.33 -6.18 -8.76
N TYR A 288 -3.34 -6.05 -9.65
CA TYR A 288 -3.33 -5.07 -10.74
C TYR A 288 -4.42 -5.33 -11.78
N TYR A 289 -4.53 -6.55 -12.33
CA TYR A 289 -5.47 -6.81 -13.44
C TYR A 289 -6.94 -6.58 -13.07
N PRO A 290 -7.46 -7.05 -11.92
CA PRO A 290 -8.84 -6.77 -11.53
C PRO A 290 -9.13 -5.28 -11.35
N LEU A 291 -8.15 -4.49 -10.87
CA LEU A 291 -8.29 -3.04 -10.77
C LEU A 291 -8.39 -2.43 -12.17
N MET A 292 -7.48 -2.77 -13.08
CA MET A 292 -7.47 -2.23 -14.43
C MET A 292 -8.74 -2.59 -15.22
N GLU A 293 -9.22 -3.82 -15.09
CA GLU A 293 -10.49 -4.27 -15.71
C GLU A 293 -11.67 -3.42 -15.22
N LYS A 294 -11.74 -3.14 -13.91
CA LYS A 294 -12.77 -2.24 -13.36
C LYS A 294 -12.60 -0.81 -13.83
N MET A 295 -11.38 -0.26 -13.79
CA MET A 295 -11.10 1.10 -14.23
C MET A 295 -11.47 1.31 -15.71
N ALA A 296 -11.22 0.31 -16.56
CA ALA A 296 -11.57 0.33 -17.98
C ALA A 296 -13.07 0.61 -18.21
N THR A 297 -13.96 0.16 -17.32
CA THR A 297 -15.41 0.41 -17.43
C THR A 297 -15.78 1.89 -17.28
N PHE A 298 -14.89 2.73 -16.73
CA PHE A 298 -15.10 4.16 -16.51
C PHE A 298 -14.28 5.03 -17.47
N MET A 299 -13.39 4.46 -18.28
CA MET A 299 -12.43 5.21 -19.10
C MET A 299 -13.10 6.06 -20.18
N ASP A 300 -14.22 5.59 -20.75
CA ASP A 300 -14.95 6.32 -21.80
C ASP A 300 -16.17 7.08 -21.28
N LYS A 301 -16.48 6.94 -19.98
CA LYS A 301 -17.63 7.61 -19.36
C LYS A 301 -17.40 9.12 -19.34
N GLN A 302 -18.42 9.88 -19.73
CA GLN A 302 -18.44 11.34 -19.57
C GLN A 302 -19.36 11.73 -18.43
N TYR A 303 -18.96 12.74 -17.67
CA TYR A 303 -19.64 13.16 -16.46
C TYR A 303 -20.17 14.59 -16.59
N PRO A 304 -21.42 14.78 -17.04
CA PRO A 304 -22.10 16.05 -16.88
C PRO A 304 -22.49 16.22 -15.41
N THR A 305 -22.00 17.28 -14.77
CA THR A 305 -22.19 17.54 -13.34
C THR A 305 -22.70 18.95 -13.11
N LYS A 306 -23.39 19.15 -11.98
CA LYS A 306 -23.95 20.45 -11.59
C LYS A 306 -23.89 20.62 -10.06
N PRO A 307 -24.17 21.81 -9.52
CA PRO A 307 -24.13 22.01 -8.08
C PRO A 307 -25.10 21.05 -7.36
N LEU A 308 -24.62 20.42 -6.28
CA LEU A 308 -25.41 19.53 -5.45
C LEU A 308 -25.83 20.27 -4.18
N LEU A 309 -26.94 21.00 -4.28
CA LEU A 309 -27.46 21.87 -3.22
C LEU A 309 -28.64 21.21 -2.49
N ALA A 310 -29.11 21.88 -1.43
CA ALA A 310 -30.31 21.52 -0.67
C ALA A 310 -31.61 21.57 -1.50
N PHE A 311 -31.55 22.22 -2.68
CA PHE A 311 -32.64 22.39 -3.63
C PHE A 311 -32.17 21.98 -5.04
N ASP A 312 -33.13 21.76 -5.93
CA ASP A 312 -32.84 21.38 -7.31
C ASP A 312 -32.30 22.58 -8.12
N VAL A 313 -31.23 22.30 -8.87
CA VAL A 313 -30.61 23.27 -9.77
C VAL A 313 -31.02 22.93 -11.20
N ALA A 314 -31.66 23.89 -11.87
CA ALA A 314 -31.99 23.78 -13.28
C ALA A 314 -30.72 23.77 -14.15
N ASP A 315 -30.78 23.07 -15.27
CA ASP A 315 -29.66 23.00 -16.19
C ASP A 315 -29.46 24.37 -16.86
N ASP A 316 -28.22 24.84 -16.87
CA ASP A 316 -27.80 26.10 -17.46
C ASP A 316 -26.58 25.86 -18.35
N SER A 317 -26.83 25.70 -19.64
CA SER A 317 -25.78 25.47 -20.64
C SER A 317 -24.85 26.67 -20.81
N ALA A 318 -25.31 27.89 -20.49
CA ALA A 318 -24.48 29.10 -20.57
C ALA A 318 -23.45 29.18 -19.44
N ASN A 319 -23.74 28.54 -18.30
CA ASN A 319 -22.85 28.45 -17.14
C ASN A 319 -22.23 27.04 -16.97
N THR A 320 -22.19 26.26 -18.06
CA THR A 320 -21.61 24.91 -18.08
C THR A 320 -20.27 24.91 -18.81
N HIS A 321 -19.23 24.40 -18.15
CA HIS A 321 -17.86 24.40 -18.63
C HIS A 321 -17.38 22.99 -18.95
N SER A 322 -16.65 22.83 -20.06
CA SER A 322 -16.05 21.53 -20.43
C SER A 322 -14.79 21.26 -19.60
N VAL A 323 -14.64 20.01 -19.16
CA VAL A 323 -13.46 19.51 -18.44
C VAL A 323 -12.74 18.52 -19.34
N THR A 324 -11.47 18.79 -19.65
CA THR A 324 -10.64 17.94 -20.50
C THR A 324 -9.45 17.39 -19.73
N SER A 325 -8.92 16.25 -20.19
CA SER A 325 -7.80 15.62 -19.51
C SER A 325 -6.54 16.48 -19.61
N PRO A 326 -5.77 16.64 -18.51
CA PRO A 326 -4.53 17.39 -18.54
C PRO A 326 -3.43 16.67 -19.32
N PHE A 327 -3.50 15.34 -19.43
CA PHE A 327 -2.55 14.55 -20.23
C PHE A 327 -2.81 14.67 -21.73
N ASP A 328 -4.08 14.70 -22.14
CA ASP A 328 -4.49 14.90 -23.54
C ASP A 328 -5.77 15.74 -23.60
N ARG A 329 -5.63 17.02 -23.91
CA ARG A 329 -6.74 17.99 -23.94
C ARG A 329 -7.79 17.72 -25.01
N ARG A 330 -7.55 16.77 -25.92
CA ARG A 330 -8.55 16.30 -26.90
C ARG A 330 -9.56 15.35 -26.27
N GLN A 331 -9.24 14.79 -25.10
CA GLN A 331 -10.11 13.88 -24.38
C GLN A 331 -10.97 14.66 -23.38
N THR A 332 -12.29 14.64 -23.60
CA THR A 332 -13.27 15.23 -22.70
C THR A 332 -13.58 14.26 -21.56
N VAL A 333 -13.43 14.72 -20.32
CA VAL A 333 -13.82 13.98 -19.11
C VAL A 333 -15.31 14.20 -18.83
N GLY A 334 -15.81 15.40 -19.06
CA GLY A 334 -17.22 15.75 -18.84
C GLY A 334 -17.44 17.25 -18.89
N SER A 335 -18.47 17.69 -18.16
CA SER A 335 -18.78 19.11 -18.01
C SER A 335 -19.25 19.42 -16.59
N VAL A 336 -19.06 20.66 -16.18
CA VAL A 336 -19.43 21.14 -14.83
C VAL A 336 -20.22 22.44 -14.99
N GLN A 337 -21.46 22.44 -14.53
CA GLN A 337 -22.22 23.67 -14.33
C GLN A 337 -21.74 24.36 -13.05
N TRP A 338 -21.35 25.62 -13.17
CA TRP A 338 -20.89 26.40 -12.03
C TRP A 338 -22.07 26.94 -11.20
N THR A 339 -21.78 27.19 -9.93
CA THR A 339 -22.74 27.74 -8.96
C THR A 339 -22.82 29.24 -9.14
N SER A 340 -24.03 29.78 -9.33
CA SER A 340 -24.23 31.23 -9.38
C SER A 340 -24.11 31.86 -7.99
N LYS A 341 -23.92 33.18 -7.94
CA LYS A 341 -23.86 33.93 -6.67
C LYS A 341 -25.15 33.78 -5.86
N GLU A 342 -26.30 33.79 -6.53
CA GLU A 342 -27.63 33.65 -5.93
C GLU A 342 -27.84 32.22 -5.40
N GLN A 343 -27.36 31.21 -6.13
CA GLN A 343 -27.39 29.82 -5.69
C GLN A 343 -26.52 29.61 -4.45
N ALA A 344 -25.32 30.21 -4.42
CA ALA A 344 -24.43 30.14 -3.26
C ALA A 344 -25.07 30.79 -2.01
N ALA A 345 -25.73 31.95 -2.16
CA ALA A 345 -26.44 32.60 -1.07
C ALA A 345 -27.60 31.72 -0.53
N LYS A 346 -28.42 31.13 -1.41
CA LYS A 346 -29.50 30.21 -1.01
C LYS A 346 -28.97 28.93 -0.36
N ALA A 347 -27.85 28.41 -0.84
CA ALA A 347 -27.20 27.24 -0.23
C ALA A 347 -26.76 27.56 1.20
N LEU A 348 -26.23 28.76 1.44
CA LEU A 348 -25.90 29.25 2.78
C LEU A 348 -27.14 29.40 3.67
N ASP A 349 -28.25 29.93 3.14
CA ASP A 349 -29.50 30.01 3.89
C ASP A 349 -29.95 28.62 4.37
N ALA A 350 -29.95 27.64 3.48
CA ALA A 350 -30.31 26.26 3.82
C ALA A 350 -29.33 25.63 4.85
N ALA A 351 -28.02 25.86 4.70
CA ALA A 351 -27.01 25.36 5.63
C ALA A 351 -27.14 25.99 7.02
N TRP A 352 -27.50 27.27 7.08
CA TRP A 352 -27.74 27.98 8.34
C TRP A 352 -28.98 27.47 9.05
N GLU A 353 -30.08 27.24 8.32
CA GLU A 353 -31.32 26.67 8.86
C GLU A 353 -31.13 25.23 9.36
N ALA A 354 -30.32 24.43 8.66
CA ALA A 354 -30.05 23.04 9.03
C ALA A 354 -29.11 22.89 10.25
N PHE A 355 -28.28 23.90 10.54
CA PHE A 355 -27.22 23.81 11.56
C PHE A 355 -27.70 23.38 12.94
N PRO A 356 -28.74 24.01 13.56
CA PRO A 356 -29.18 23.61 14.90
C PRO A 356 -29.63 22.14 14.98
N ARG A 357 -30.29 21.64 13.93
CA ARG A 357 -30.71 20.23 13.83
C ARG A 357 -29.51 19.30 13.69
N TRP A 358 -28.54 19.68 12.86
CA TRP A 358 -27.37 18.85 12.62
C TRP A 358 -26.44 18.78 13.84
N ASP A 359 -26.20 19.90 14.50
CA ASP A 359 -25.40 19.95 15.73
C ASP A 359 -26.01 19.07 16.84
N ALA A 360 -27.34 19.07 16.95
CA ALA A 360 -28.09 18.23 17.89
C ALA A 360 -28.15 16.74 17.50
N THR A 361 -27.75 16.36 16.28
CA THR A 361 -27.72 14.94 15.85
C THR A 361 -26.66 14.19 16.65
N PRO A 362 -26.94 13.02 17.25
CA PRO A 362 -25.95 12.29 18.04
C PRO A 362 -24.64 12.04 17.29
N VAL A 363 -23.50 12.24 17.96
CA VAL A 363 -22.16 12.09 17.36
C VAL A 363 -21.98 10.73 16.72
N ALA A 364 -22.49 9.67 17.36
CA ALA A 364 -22.43 8.31 16.84
C ALA A 364 -23.13 8.16 15.47
N GLU A 365 -24.25 8.85 15.24
CA GLU A 365 -24.97 8.85 13.97
C GLU A 365 -24.18 9.60 12.89
N ARG A 366 -23.63 10.77 13.23
CA ARG A 366 -22.76 11.54 12.33
C ARG A 366 -21.52 10.73 11.94
N ALA A 367 -20.85 10.13 12.92
CA ALA A 367 -19.68 9.27 12.73
C ALA A 367 -20.02 8.03 11.88
N ALA A 368 -21.21 7.45 12.04
CA ALA A 368 -21.66 6.32 11.22
C ALA A 368 -21.83 6.68 9.74
N ILE A 369 -22.36 7.87 9.42
CA ILE A 369 -22.43 8.38 8.05
C ILE A 369 -21.01 8.52 7.46
N VAL A 370 -20.09 9.14 8.21
CA VAL A 370 -18.72 9.35 7.74
C VAL A 370 -17.98 8.02 7.53
N ARG A 371 -18.16 7.02 8.40
CA ARG A 371 -17.58 5.68 8.19
C ARG A 371 -18.13 4.99 6.94
N ARG A 372 -19.45 5.08 6.71
CA ARG A 372 -20.08 4.53 5.50
C ARG A 372 -19.54 5.18 4.22
N LEU A 373 -19.28 6.49 4.21
CA LEU A 373 -18.60 7.14 3.09
C LEU A 373 -17.23 6.51 2.84
N GLY A 374 -16.43 6.26 3.89
CA GLY A 374 -15.15 5.57 3.75
C GLY A 374 -15.29 4.19 3.10
N ASP A 375 -16.29 3.40 3.50
CA ASP A 375 -16.52 2.07 2.92
C ASP A 375 -16.98 2.16 1.45
N LEU A 376 -17.85 3.14 1.11
CA LEU A 376 -18.28 3.39 -0.27
C LEU A 376 -17.13 3.85 -1.17
N MET A 377 -16.19 4.67 -0.66
CA MET A 377 -15.00 5.05 -1.43
C MET A 377 -14.07 3.86 -1.69
N GLU A 378 -13.94 2.91 -0.76
CA GLU A 378 -13.20 1.67 -1.00
C GLU A 378 -13.89 0.75 -2.03
N GLU A 379 -15.22 0.76 -2.09
CA GLU A 379 -16.02 0.03 -3.08
C GLU A 379 -15.90 0.64 -4.48
N HIS A 380 -15.96 1.98 -4.57
CA HIS A 380 -15.87 2.77 -5.81
C HIS A 380 -14.43 3.20 -6.16
N MET A 381 -13.41 2.58 -5.55
CA MET A 381 -12.00 2.95 -5.74
C MET A 381 -11.60 3.05 -7.21
N ALA A 382 -12.01 2.09 -8.05
CA ALA A 382 -11.67 2.09 -9.47
C ALA A 382 -12.28 3.30 -10.22
N GLU A 383 -13.53 3.67 -9.93
CA GLU A 383 -14.18 4.85 -10.54
C GLU A 383 -13.48 6.14 -10.11
N LEU A 384 -13.23 6.30 -8.81
CA LEU A 384 -12.57 7.47 -8.26
C LEU A 384 -11.13 7.61 -8.76
N MET A 385 -10.38 6.51 -8.83
CA MET A 385 -9.03 6.50 -9.43
C MET A 385 -9.06 6.89 -10.91
N THR A 386 -10.04 6.40 -11.68
CA THR A 386 -10.20 6.78 -13.09
C THR A 386 -10.45 8.28 -13.22
N LEU A 387 -11.31 8.86 -12.38
CA LEU A 387 -11.54 10.30 -12.35
C LEU A 387 -10.27 11.08 -11.93
N CYS A 388 -9.57 10.67 -10.87
CA CYS A 388 -8.30 11.29 -10.45
C CYS A 388 -7.24 11.29 -11.57
N SER A 389 -7.18 10.22 -12.36
CA SER A 389 -6.25 10.12 -13.48
C SER A 389 -6.71 10.97 -14.67
N ARG A 390 -7.97 10.83 -15.09
CA ARG A 390 -8.49 11.51 -16.29
C ARG A 390 -8.67 13.02 -16.08
N GLU A 391 -9.18 13.43 -14.93
CA GLU A 391 -9.44 14.84 -14.57
C GLU A 391 -8.19 15.49 -13.95
N GLY A 392 -7.59 14.85 -12.95
CA GLY A 392 -6.47 15.41 -12.18
C GLY A 392 -5.07 15.07 -12.69
N GLY A 393 -4.95 14.17 -13.68
CA GLY A 393 -3.65 13.74 -14.22
C GLY A 393 -2.82 12.87 -13.28
N LYS A 394 -3.43 12.26 -12.25
CA LYS A 394 -2.69 11.42 -11.28
C LYS A 394 -2.19 10.11 -11.89
N LEU A 395 -1.02 9.67 -11.41
CA LEU A 395 -0.52 8.33 -11.65
C LEU A 395 -1.33 7.30 -10.86
N LEU A 396 -1.26 6.03 -11.27
CA LEU A 396 -2.00 4.95 -10.60
C LEU A 396 -1.58 4.78 -9.14
N THR A 397 -0.28 4.90 -8.85
CA THR A 397 0.25 4.83 -7.47
C THR A 397 -0.36 5.93 -6.61
N ASP A 398 -0.33 7.16 -7.10
CA ASP A 398 -0.86 8.32 -6.39
C ASP A 398 -2.39 8.24 -6.26
N GLY A 399 -3.06 7.62 -7.23
CA GLY A 399 -4.50 7.35 -7.19
C GLY A 399 -4.89 6.37 -6.08
N VAL A 400 -4.11 5.31 -5.85
CA VAL A 400 -4.35 4.39 -4.71
C VAL A 400 -4.22 5.14 -3.39
N ASP A 401 -3.15 5.92 -3.24
CA ASP A 401 -2.88 6.66 -2.00
C ASP A 401 -3.90 7.77 -1.75
N GLU A 402 -4.37 8.46 -2.80
CA GLU A 402 -5.45 9.45 -2.74
C GLU A 402 -6.72 8.88 -2.11
N ILE A 403 -7.17 7.71 -2.57
CA ILE A 403 -8.39 7.08 -2.05
C ILE A 403 -8.16 6.56 -0.63
N LYS A 404 -7.00 5.95 -0.36
CA LYS A 404 -6.66 5.49 0.97
C LYS A 404 -6.67 6.61 1.99
N GLU A 405 -6.06 7.74 1.67
CA GLU A 405 -6.00 8.90 2.56
C GLU A 405 -7.39 9.48 2.82
N ALA A 406 -8.26 9.57 1.81
CA ALA A 406 -9.66 9.98 1.98
C ALA A 406 -10.43 9.06 2.94
N VAL A 407 -10.26 7.74 2.81
CA VAL A 407 -10.88 6.74 3.68
C VAL A 407 -10.32 6.82 5.10
N ASP A 408 -9.01 7.03 5.24
CA ASP A 408 -8.36 7.24 6.52
C ASP A 408 -8.89 8.50 7.21
N PHE A 409 -9.12 9.62 6.50
CA PHE A 409 -9.77 10.79 7.07
C PHE A 409 -11.17 10.48 7.59
N CYS A 410 -12.00 9.77 6.81
CA CYS A 410 -13.33 9.34 7.26
C CYS A 410 -13.26 8.54 8.57
N ARG A 411 -12.42 7.50 8.61
CA ARG A 411 -12.32 6.60 9.77
C ARG A 411 -11.68 7.29 10.97
N TYR A 412 -10.68 8.13 10.74
CA TYR A 412 -9.98 8.88 11.79
C TYR A 412 -10.89 9.94 12.41
N TYR A 413 -11.55 10.78 11.61
CA TYR A 413 -12.40 11.83 12.14
C TYR A 413 -13.68 11.28 12.79
N ALA A 414 -14.25 10.19 12.29
CA ALA A 414 -15.34 9.50 12.98
C ALA A 414 -14.93 9.03 14.38
N MET A 415 -13.78 8.35 14.49
CA MET A 415 -13.23 7.90 15.78
C MET A 415 -12.92 9.08 16.72
N ARG A 416 -12.26 10.14 16.22
CA ARG A 416 -11.93 11.32 17.02
C ARG A 416 -13.17 12.08 17.46
N ALA A 417 -14.22 12.10 16.64
CA ALA A 417 -15.48 12.72 17.00
C ALA A 417 -16.14 12.00 18.17
N GLU A 418 -16.21 10.68 18.15
CA GLU A 418 -16.76 9.89 19.26
C GLU A 418 -15.93 10.06 20.54
N GLU A 419 -14.59 10.06 20.43
CA GLU A 419 -13.70 10.27 21.58
C GLU A 419 -13.82 11.68 22.20
N SER A 420 -14.14 12.69 21.39
CA SER A 420 -14.06 14.10 21.83
C SER A 420 -15.43 14.73 22.09
N PHE A 421 -16.44 14.38 21.30
CA PHE A 421 -17.78 14.98 21.34
C PHE A 421 -18.84 14.02 21.91
N GLY A 422 -18.52 12.74 22.08
CA GLY A 422 -19.51 11.72 22.44
C GLY A 422 -20.15 11.94 23.82
N GLU A 423 -19.34 12.26 24.82
CA GLU A 423 -19.81 12.49 26.19
C GLU A 423 -19.15 13.76 26.79
N PRO A 424 -19.85 14.49 27.67
CA PRO A 424 -19.25 15.61 28.40
C PRO A 424 -18.06 15.15 29.26
N ILE A 425 -17.02 15.98 29.32
CA ILE A 425 -15.91 15.78 30.25
C ILE A 425 -16.30 16.38 31.59
N GLU A 426 -16.42 15.54 32.62
CA GLU A 426 -16.64 15.99 34.00
C GLU A 426 -15.39 16.73 34.51
N LEU A 427 -15.58 17.96 34.98
CA LEU A 427 -14.54 18.81 35.54
C LEU A 427 -14.62 18.81 37.07
N PRO A 428 -13.48 19.01 37.77
CA PRO A 428 -13.50 19.19 39.22
C PRO A 428 -14.42 20.35 39.63
N GLY A 429 -15.18 20.16 40.71
CA GLY A 429 -16.10 21.15 41.25
C GLY A 429 -16.38 20.91 42.74
N PRO A 430 -16.91 21.91 43.46
CA PRO A 430 -17.32 21.75 44.85
C PRO A 430 -18.53 20.81 44.97
N THR A 431 -18.75 20.27 46.17
CA THR A 431 -19.92 19.43 46.44
C THR A 431 -21.21 20.22 46.24
N GLY A 432 -22.17 19.65 45.50
CA GLY A 432 -23.45 20.28 45.18
C GLY A 432 -23.52 20.96 43.81
N GLU A 433 -22.42 20.97 43.05
CA GLU A 433 -22.33 21.53 41.70
C GLU A 433 -21.89 20.47 40.67
N SER A 434 -22.32 20.64 39.41
CA SER A 434 -21.91 19.80 38.27
C SER A 434 -21.20 20.67 37.24
N ASN A 435 -19.92 20.43 37.00
CA ASN A 435 -19.12 21.17 36.03
C ASN A 435 -18.77 20.26 34.85
N ARG A 436 -19.25 20.60 33.65
CA ARG A 436 -19.08 19.78 32.45
C ARG A 436 -18.54 20.59 31.30
N LEU A 437 -17.52 20.07 30.62
CA LEU A 437 -17.03 20.59 29.35
C LEU A 437 -17.62 19.77 28.20
N MET A 438 -18.26 20.47 27.27
CA MET A 438 -18.83 19.88 26.04
C MET A 438 -18.31 20.64 24.83
N MET A 439 -18.24 19.95 23.70
CA MET A 439 -17.90 20.53 22.41
C MET A 439 -19.09 20.36 21.45
N GLY A 440 -19.36 21.38 20.65
CA GLY A 440 -20.40 21.39 19.63
C GLY A 440 -19.93 22.11 18.38
N GLY A 441 -20.74 22.04 17.33
CA GLY A 441 -20.53 22.77 16.09
C GLY A 441 -20.52 24.28 16.34
N LYS A 442 -19.75 25.01 15.54
CA LYS A 442 -19.71 26.48 15.59
C LYS A 442 -20.74 27.12 14.68
N GLY A 443 -21.19 26.44 13.63
CA GLY A 443 -22.14 26.97 12.65
C GLY A 443 -21.91 26.43 11.25
N VAL A 444 -21.98 27.31 10.25
CA VAL A 444 -21.69 26.97 8.85
C VAL A 444 -20.20 27.13 8.58
N PHE A 445 -19.59 26.13 7.93
CA PHE A 445 -18.21 26.13 7.46
C PHE A 445 -18.13 26.18 5.94
N ALA A 446 -17.19 26.96 5.41
CA ALA A 446 -16.77 26.86 4.01
C ALA A 446 -15.54 25.94 3.91
N ALA A 447 -15.64 24.85 3.16
CA ALA A 447 -14.52 23.97 2.86
C ALA A 447 -14.04 24.25 1.43
N ILE A 448 -12.84 24.82 1.29
CA ILE A 448 -12.25 25.23 0.02
C ILE A 448 -10.99 24.38 -0.22
N SER A 449 -11.10 23.46 -1.17
CA SER A 449 -10.07 22.43 -1.40
C SER A 449 -9.26 22.67 -2.68
N PRO A 450 -8.02 22.16 -2.75
CA PRO A 450 -7.15 22.31 -3.90
C PRO A 450 -7.38 21.20 -4.94
N TRP A 451 -6.77 21.35 -6.11
CA TRP A 451 -6.88 20.40 -7.22
C TRP A 451 -5.92 19.19 -7.09
N ASN A 452 -4.81 19.33 -6.34
CA ASN A 452 -3.74 18.33 -6.31
C ASN A 452 -4.05 17.11 -5.43
N PHE A 453 -5.01 17.21 -4.51
CA PHE A 453 -5.59 16.11 -3.73
C PHE A 453 -7.12 16.23 -3.76
N PRO A 454 -7.74 15.95 -4.91
CA PRO A 454 -9.12 16.34 -5.18
C PRO A 454 -10.16 15.43 -4.50
N VAL A 455 -9.74 14.33 -3.89
CA VAL A 455 -10.58 13.44 -3.08
C VAL A 455 -10.12 13.49 -1.61
N ALA A 456 -8.84 13.31 -1.31
CA ALA A 456 -8.33 13.19 0.05
C ALA A 456 -8.52 14.47 0.86
N ILE A 457 -7.94 15.59 0.42
CA ILE A 457 -8.06 16.87 1.12
C ILE A 457 -9.51 17.38 1.07
N PHE A 458 -10.17 17.26 -0.09
CA PHE A 458 -11.58 17.59 -0.21
C PHE A 458 -12.44 16.86 0.83
N CYS A 459 -12.32 15.53 0.91
CA CYS A 459 -13.01 14.69 1.88
C CYS A 459 -12.64 15.06 3.32
N GLY A 460 -11.34 15.17 3.63
CA GLY A 460 -10.85 15.47 4.97
C GLY A 460 -11.44 16.76 5.54
N GLN A 461 -11.46 17.83 4.75
CA GLN A 461 -12.04 19.12 5.16
C GLN A 461 -13.55 19.00 5.44
N ILE A 462 -14.32 18.38 4.53
CA ILE A 462 -15.78 18.32 4.65
C ILE A 462 -16.20 17.42 5.82
N VAL A 463 -15.58 16.24 5.98
CA VAL A 463 -16.03 15.27 6.99
C VAL A 463 -15.61 15.69 8.39
N ALA A 464 -14.46 16.35 8.56
CA ALA A 464 -14.04 16.91 9.84
C ALA A 464 -15.02 17.98 10.34
N ALA A 465 -15.39 18.92 9.46
CA ALA A 465 -16.35 19.97 9.81
C ALA A 465 -17.75 19.37 10.09
N ALA A 466 -18.23 18.48 9.22
CA ALA A 466 -19.55 17.87 9.36
C ALA A 466 -19.67 17.01 10.62
N VAL A 467 -18.71 16.13 10.91
CA VAL A 467 -18.79 15.23 12.07
C VAL A 467 -18.71 15.98 13.40
N ALA A 468 -18.07 17.14 13.42
CA ALA A 468 -18.01 18.04 14.57
C ALA A 468 -19.33 18.82 14.82
N GLY A 469 -20.36 18.62 13.99
CA GLY A 469 -21.69 19.25 14.15
C GLY A 469 -21.93 20.49 13.29
N ASN A 470 -21.01 20.82 12.37
CA ASN A 470 -21.17 21.97 11.47
C ASN A 470 -21.88 21.59 10.18
N THR A 471 -22.59 22.53 9.56
CA THR A 471 -22.99 22.40 8.15
C THR A 471 -21.87 22.94 7.26
N VAL A 472 -21.77 22.45 6.03
CA VAL A 472 -20.61 22.63 5.16
C VAL A 472 -21.01 23.04 3.75
N LEU A 473 -20.43 24.13 3.27
CA LEU A 473 -20.46 24.53 1.87
C LEU A 473 -19.10 24.17 1.25
N ALA A 474 -19.09 23.11 0.44
CA ALA A 474 -17.89 22.53 -0.14
C ALA A 474 -17.63 23.12 -1.54
N LYS A 475 -16.57 23.90 -1.68
CA LYS A 475 -16.11 24.50 -2.93
C LYS A 475 -14.81 23.80 -3.37
N PRO A 476 -14.87 22.87 -4.34
CA PRO A 476 -13.66 22.27 -4.89
C PRO A 476 -12.90 23.25 -5.80
N ALA A 477 -11.65 22.92 -6.12
CA ALA A 477 -10.92 23.59 -7.19
C ALA A 477 -11.63 23.39 -8.55
N GLU A 478 -11.52 24.39 -9.43
CA GLU A 478 -12.24 24.40 -10.72
C GLU A 478 -11.83 23.21 -11.61
N GLN A 479 -10.56 22.80 -11.51
CA GLN A 479 -9.96 21.77 -12.34
C GLN A 479 -10.45 20.36 -12.01
N THR A 480 -10.95 20.13 -10.78
CA THR A 480 -11.24 18.79 -10.26
C THR A 480 -12.62 18.70 -9.62
N SER A 481 -13.62 19.32 -10.25
CA SER A 481 -14.98 19.40 -9.73
C SER A 481 -15.82 18.13 -9.99
N ILE A 482 -15.50 17.32 -11.00
CA ILE A 482 -16.23 16.08 -11.32
C ILE A 482 -15.97 15.02 -10.26
N VAL A 483 -14.71 14.80 -9.87
CA VAL A 483 -14.40 13.82 -8.81
C VAL A 483 -14.95 14.27 -7.46
N ALA A 484 -14.90 15.56 -7.14
CA ALA A 484 -15.53 16.12 -5.94
C ALA A 484 -17.06 15.91 -5.95
N HIS A 485 -17.71 16.06 -7.11
CA HIS A 485 -19.12 15.74 -7.28
C HIS A 485 -19.41 14.27 -6.96
N ARG A 486 -18.61 13.34 -7.50
CA ARG A 486 -18.79 11.91 -7.21
C ARG A 486 -18.62 11.59 -5.72
N VAL A 487 -17.70 12.23 -5.02
CA VAL A 487 -17.54 12.08 -3.56
C VAL A 487 -18.78 12.55 -2.80
N ILE A 488 -19.39 13.67 -3.20
CA ILE A 488 -20.62 14.16 -2.56
C ILE A 488 -21.83 13.27 -2.86
N GLU A 489 -21.94 12.68 -4.05
CA GLU A 489 -22.96 11.66 -4.33
C GLU A 489 -22.82 10.46 -3.37
N LEU A 490 -21.59 9.95 -3.18
CA LEU A 490 -21.33 8.87 -2.23
C LEU A 490 -21.61 9.30 -0.77
N LEU A 491 -21.39 10.57 -0.43
CA LEU A 491 -21.70 11.10 0.90
C LEU A 491 -23.22 11.14 1.15
N TYR A 492 -24.01 11.49 0.14
CA TYR A 492 -25.47 11.39 0.24
C TYR A 492 -25.97 9.95 0.30
N GLU A 493 -25.36 9.05 -0.48
CA GLU A 493 -25.63 7.61 -0.39
C GLU A 493 -25.30 7.06 1.01
N ALA A 494 -24.24 7.56 1.65
CA ALA A 494 -23.90 7.24 3.03
C ALA A 494 -24.93 7.77 4.06
N GLY A 495 -25.87 8.60 3.65
CA GLY A 495 -26.96 9.13 4.47
C GLY A 495 -26.76 10.57 4.96
N MET A 496 -25.81 11.33 4.41
CA MET A 496 -25.67 12.74 4.73
C MET A 496 -26.86 13.54 4.19
N PRO A 497 -27.52 14.38 5.01
CA PRO A 497 -28.56 15.27 4.51
C PRO A 497 -28.01 16.33 3.53
N ARG A 498 -28.73 16.58 2.44
CA ARG A 498 -28.31 17.53 1.38
C ARG A 498 -28.22 18.97 1.84
N ASP A 499 -28.91 19.35 2.91
CA ASP A 499 -28.84 20.67 3.52
C ASP A 499 -27.66 20.82 4.51
N VAL A 500 -27.03 19.70 4.90
CA VAL A 500 -25.88 19.70 5.81
C VAL A 500 -24.57 19.84 5.07
N VAL A 501 -24.33 19.09 3.99
CA VAL A 501 -23.15 19.26 3.13
C VAL A 501 -23.63 19.53 1.72
N GLN A 502 -23.22 20.66 1.13
CA GLN A 502 -23.60 21.06 -0.22
C GLN A 502 -22.35 21.27 -1.08
N LEU A 503 -22.42 20.87 -2.36
CA LEU A 503 -21.34 21.08 -3.33
C LEU A 503 -21.60 22.33 -4.16
N LEU A 504 -20.62 23.24 -4.17
CA LEU A 504 -20.67 24.49 -4.91
C LEU A 504 -19.49 24.56 -5.90
N PRO A 505 -19.52 23.86 -7.05
CA PRO A 505 -18.50 24.02 -8.08
C PRO A 505 -18.54 25.45 -8.62
N GLY A 506 -17.39 26.03 -8.95
CA GLY A 506 -17.31 27.38 -9.48
C GLY A 506 -15.99 28.05 -9.15
N ASP A 507 -15.82 29.30 -9.55
CA ASP A 507 -14.59 30.03 -9.32
C ASP A 507 -14.55 30.75 -7.95
N GLY A 508 -13.34 31.13 -7.54
CA GLY A 508 -13.11 31.91 -6.33
C GLY A 508 -13.87 33.25 -6.29
N PRO A 509 -13.83 34.08 -7.35
CA PRO A 509 -14.52 35.37 -7.36
C PRO A 509 -16.04 35.28 -7.22
N THR A 510 -16.71 34.28 -7.82
CA THR A 510 -18.17 34.17 -7.78
C THR A 510 -18.64 33.46 -6.52
N VAL A 511 -18.10 32.27 -6.24
CA VAL A 511 -18.55 31.44 -5.11
C VAL A 511 -17.77 31.78 -3.84
N GLY A 512 -16.44 31.83 -3.93
CA GLY A 512 -15.57 32.09 -2.78
C GLY A 512 -15.80 33.45 -2.12
N SER A 513 -16.16 34.48 -2.88
CA SER A 513 -16.50 35.80 -2.31
C SER A 513 -17.75 35.78 -1.44
N VAL A 514 -18.78 35.02 -1.82
CA VAL A 514 -20.00 34.83 -1.00
C VAL A 514 -19.63 34.15 0.32
N LEU A 515 -18.87 33.04 0.23
CA LEU A 515 -18.45 32.27 1.39
C LEU A 515 -17.53 33.05 2.35
N THR A 516 -16.74 33.99 1.84
CA THR A 516 -15.79 34.76 2.66
C THR A 516 -16.35 36.08 3.18
N SER A 517 -17.45 36.60 2.62
CA SER A 517 -18.04 37.87 3.07
C SER A 517 -19.25 37.73 4.00
N ASP A 518 -20.00 36.63 3.95
CA ASP A 518 -21.22 36.48 4.77
C ASP A 518 -20.90 36.23 6.27
N PRO A 519 -21.50 37.00 7.21
CA PRO A 519 -21.24 36.89 8.64
C PRO A 519 -21.68 35.57 9.28
N ARG A 520 -22.53 34.78 8.62
CA ARG A 520 -23.00 33.47 9.11
C ARG A 520 -21.98 32.34 8.90
N ILE A 521 -20.94 32.58 8.10
CA ILE A 521 -19.84 31.64 7.93
C ILE A 521 -18.94 31.74 9.16
N THR A 522 -19.04 30.74 10.02
CA THR A 522 -18.36 30.67 11.33
C THR A 522 -16.96 30.06 11.23
N GLY A 523 -16.65 29.41 10.11
CA GLY A 523 -15.31 28.92 9.82
C GLY A 523 -15.03 28.72 8.34
N VAL A 524 -13.75 28.80 7.99
CA VAL A 524 -13.22 28.45 6.67
C VAL A 524 -12.08 27.46 6.86
N VAL A 525 -12.18 26.30 6.21
CA VAL A 525 -11.06 25.37 6.04
C VAL A 525 -10.58 25.52 4.61
N PHE A 526 -9.36 26.03 4.45
CA PHE A 526 -8.75 26.31 3.16
C PHE A 526 -7.44 25.53 3.03
N THR A 527 -7.24 24.94 1.86
CA THR A 527 -5.92 24.45 1.45
C THR A 527 -5.61 24.93 0.05
N GLY A 528 -4.47 25.59 -0.13
CA GLY A 528 -4.09 26.16 -1.42
C GLY A 528 -2.94 27.16 -1.33
N GLY A 529 -2.88 28.11 -2.27
CA GLY A 529 -1.82 29.11 -2.32
C GLY A 529 -1.85 30.10 -1.15
N THR A 530 -0.66 30.50 -0.67
CA THR A 530 -0.52 31.46 0.44
C THR A 530 -1.19 32.79 0.15
N ASP A 531 -1.09 33.29 -1.09
CA ASP A 531 -1.72 34.56 -1.48
C ASP A 531 -3.24 34.49 -1.35
N THR A 532 -3.86 33.39 -1.78
CA THR A 532 -5.30 33.16 -1.63
C THR A 532 -5.71 33.05 -0.17
N ALA A 533 -4.93 32.33 0.66
CA ALA A 533 -5.18 32.27 2.11
C ALA A 533 -5.14 33.66 2.77
N GLN A 534 -4.21 34.52 2.36
CA GLN A 534 -4.15 35.90 2.87
C GLN A 534 -5.35 36.74 2.42
N ILE A 535 -5.83 36.58 1.18
CA ILE A 535 -7.03 37.25 0.69
C ILE A 535 -8.24 36.81 1.52
N ILE A 536 -8.41 35.50 1.76
CA ILE A 536 -9.45 34.95 2.62
C ILE A 536 -9.35 35.56 4.01
N ASN A 537 -8.18 35.53 4.63
CA ASN A 537 -7.97 36.08 5.98
C ASN A 537 -8.38 37.56 6.08
N ARG A 538 -7.99 38.39 5.12
CA ARG A 538 -8.37 39.81 5.09
C ARG A 538 -9.87 39.99 4.89
N ALA A 539 -10.50 39.20 4.02
CA ALA A 539 -11.94 39.25 3.78
C ALA A 539 -12.75 38.86 5.03
N LEU A 540 -12.30 37.82 5.75
CA LEU A 540 -12.91 37.37 7.01
C LEU A 540 -12.78 38.45 8.11
N ALA A 541 -11.62 39.10 8.21
CA ALA A 541 -11.37 40.14 9.22
C ALA A 541 -12.10 41.46 8.93
N ALA A 542 -12.50 41.72 7.69
CA ALA A 542 -13.16 42.95 7.28
C ALA A 542 -14.69 42.96 7.51
N ARG A 543 -15.26 41.89 8.07
CA ARG A 543 -16.71 41.77 8.30
C ARG A 543 -17.15 42.65 9.49
N ASP A 544 -18.05 43.59 9.25
CA ASP A 544 -18.61 44.44 10.29
C ASP A 544 -19.64 43.68 11.15
N ASN A 545 -19.56 43.85 12.48
CA ASN A 545 -20.51 43.29 13.46
C ASN A 545 -20.70 41.76 13.36
N ALA A 546 -19.69 41.03 12.90
CA ALA A 546 -19.70 39.57 12.81
C ALA A 546 -18.80 38.92 13.87
N PRO A 547 -19.14 37.72 14.39
CA PRO A 547 -18.20 36.93 15.18
C PRO A 547 -16.93 36.65 14.37
N LEU A 548 -15.77 36.64 15.02
CA LEU A 548 -14.51 36.29 14.36
C LEU A 548 -14.56 34.81 13.91
N PRO A 549 -14.52 34.53 12.61
CA PRO A 549 -14.61 33.16 12.12
C PRO A 549 -13.30 32.41 12.37
N THR A 550 -13.38 31.08 12.45
CA THR A 550 -12.19 30.23 12.50
C THR A 550 -11.59 30.10 11.10
N LEU A 551 -10.31 30.41 10.93
CA LEU A 551 -9.59 30.12 9.68
C LEU A 551 -8.57 29.01 9.93
N ILE A 552 -8.72 27.88 9.23
CA ILE A 552 -7.71 26.84 9.10
C ILE A 552 -7.17 26.95 7.69
N ALA A 553 -5.91 27.35 7.54
CA ALA A 553 -5.30 27.59 6.24
C ALA A 553 -3.99 26.81 6.11
N GLU A 554 -4.04 25.71 5.35
CA GLU A 554 -2.87 24.93 5.00
C GLU A 554 -2.31 25.44 3.65
N THR A 555 -1.08 25.94 3.66
CA THR A 555 -0.46 26.55 2.48
C THR A 555 0.82 25.82 2.07
N GLY A 556 1.35 26.13 0.88
CA GLY A 556 2.61 25.54 0.41
C GLY A 556 3.82 25.83 1.31
N GLY A 557 4.87 25.01 1.17
CA GLY A 557 6.19 25.20 1.77
C GLY A 557 7.27 25.49 0.71
N MET A 558 8.40 26.06 1.13
CA MET A 558 9.58 26.30 0.28
C MET A 558 10.71 25.33 0.61
#